data_AF-F1L643-F1
#
_entry.id   AF-F1L643-F1
#
_cell.length_a   1.000
_cell.length_b   1.000
_cell.length_c   1.000
_cell.angle_alpha   90.00
_cell.angle_beta   90.00
_cell.angle_gamma   90.00
#
_symmetry.space_group_name_H-M   'P 1'
#
loop_
_entity.id
_entity.type
_entity.pdbx_description
1 polymer ?
#
loop_
_entity_poly.entity_id
_entity_poly.type
_entity_poly.pdbx_seq_one_letter_code
_entity_poly.pdbx_strand_id
1 'polypeptide(L)'
;MRQLITLSLIFFTFILLPRIKAHQDNRSPKIVADLDTEWISSPETIDKIPLFHAQRQTQMKRNRKGGMKRMRKILERESLIDELLDKRKSHYIDGNIPSKKIHKTATNRRNALFERLSYNKDIVEEIIDEYQREYDPLQLAITRQKDSGGSKASIGKSKDKNERHAKDRKVGIANRRRLRFDKLDVSKSSEEDQQEVDEEWANRRYLREPCLIRSGKVFEHRTYPRPWELPGFEVDIPTEWDWRNVNGVNYCSPTRNQHIPVYCGSCWVFGSLGALTDRFNIARKNRWPMTYLSPQEIIDCGGKGNCQGGEVGDVYEYAKTHGLVDEGCNNYRATNGVCDPFHRCGTCWPDYCFAIQNYTRYYVKDYGRVSGRLNMMSEIHSRGPIACSIGATPKFDLNYTGGIYAENLQVPMNHIVSVTGWGVDHKTNIEYWIDRNSWGEPWGEKGWFRVVTSTFRGGTGNDYNMGIESECYFVDPDISNLD
;
A
#
# COMPACT_ATOMS: atom_id res chain seq x y z
N MET A 1 42.52 -34.90 -2.65
CA MET A 1 41.98 -36.02 -3.46
C MET A 1 40.58 -36.30 -2.91
N ARG A 2 39.48 -35.95 -3.60
CA ARG A 2 38.87 -36.50 -4.85
C ARG A 2 37.92 -37.69 -4.59
N GLN A 3 36.61 -37.41 -4.77
CA GLN A 3 35.56 -38.30 -5.35
C GLN A 3 35.09 -39.55 -4.54
N LEU A 4 33.91 -40.17 -4.78
CA LEU A 4 32.52 -39.70 -5.01
C LEU A 4 31.56 -40.95 -5.15
N ILE A 5 30.22 -40.74 -5.07
CA ILE A 5 29.10 -41.55 -5.65
C ILE A 5 28.56 -42.83 -4.91
N THR A 6 27.27 -42.73 -4.49
CA THR A 6 26.07 -43.64 -4.41
C THR A 6 26.19 -45.19 -4.31
N LEU A 7 25.18 -46.03 -3.94
CA LEU A 7 23.71 -46.06 -4.20
C LEU A 7 22.96 -47.03 -3.22
N SER A 8 21.61 -47.14 -3.28
CA SER A 8 20.73 -47.88 -2.32
C SER A 8 19.69 -48.80 -3.01
N LEU A 9 19.14 -49.85 -2.33
CA LEU A 9 18.01 -50.67 -2.84
C LEU A 9 17.22 -51.51 -1.78
N ILE A 10 15.94 -51.12 -1.54
CA ILE A 10 14.64 -51.89 -1.43
C ILE A 10 14.58 -53.32 -0.81
N PHE A 11 13.59 -53.60 0.08
CA PHE A 11 12.52 -54.65 -0.09
C PHE A 11 11.50 -54.88 1.09
N PHE A 12 10.19 -54.96 0.77
CA PHE A 12 9.10 -55.91 1.20
C PHE A 12 7.67 -55.33 1.41
N THR A 13 6.62 -56.17 1.26
CA THR A 13 5.21 -55.77 1.00
C THR A 13 4.10 -56.80 1.38
N PHE A 14 2.91 -56.28 1.77
CA PHE A 14 1.54 -56.91 1.80
C PHE A 14 1.35 -58.21 2.65
N ILE A 15 0.16 -58.85 2.81
CA ILE A 15 -1.23 -58.72 2.28
C ILE A 15 -2.28 -59.19 3.35
N LEU A 16 -3.50 -58.61 3.44
CA LEU A 16 -4.79 -59.32 3.72
C LEU A 16 -6.06 -58.41 3.64
N LEU A 17 -7.25 -59.00 3.40
CA LEU A 17 -8.56 -58.41 2.99
C LEU A 17 -9.68 -59.52 3.05
N PRO A 18 -10.98 -59.38 2.61
CA PRO A 18 -11.89 -58.24 2.30
C PRO A 18 -13.38 -58.44 2.80
N ARG A 19 -14.37 -57.69 2.22
CA ARG A 19 -15.85 -57.95 2.08
C ARG A 19 -16.77 -57.53 3.27
N ILE A 20 -18.04 -57.11 3.13
CA ILE A 20 -19.01 -56.88 2.01
C ILE A 20 -20.05 -55.78 2.46
N LYS A 21 -21.01 -55.16 1.75
CA LYS A 21 -21.66 -55.24 0.40
C LYS A 21 -22.06 -53.79 -0.06
N ALA A 22 -23.18 -53.60 -0.79
CA ALA A 22 -23.74 -52.31 -1.25
C ALA A 22 -25.26 -52.38 -1.50
N HIS A 23 -25.91 -51.23 -1.71
CA HIS A 23 -27.21 -51.09 -2.40
C HIS A 23 -27.22 -49.80 -3.25
N GLN A 24 -27.98 -49.81 -4.36
CA GLN A 24 -28.12 -48.68 -5.29
C GLN A 24 -29.57 -48.17 -5.31
N ASP A 25 -29.78 -46.91 -5.71
CA ASP A 25 -30.72 -46.59 -6.78
C ASP A 25 -30.25 -45.33 -7.56
N ASN A 26 -30.87 -45.03 -8.70
CA ASN A 26 -30.21 -44.36 -9.81
C ASN A 26 -31.05 -43.24 -10.46
N ARG A 27 -30.50 -42.03 -10.59
CA ARG A 27 -30.93 -41.02 -11.57
C ARG A 27 -29.88 -39.91 -11.78
N SER A 28 -29.01 -40.12 -12.75
CA SER A 28 -28.11 -39.11 -13.36
C SER A 28 -28.69 -38.67 -14.73
N PRO A 29 -28.09 -37.78 -15.55
CA PRO A 29 -26.81 -37.03 -15.46
C PRO A 29 -27.04 -35.48 -15.61
N LYS A 30 -26.10 -34.52 -15.76
CA LYS A 30 -24.61 -34.34 -15.72
C LYS A 30 -24.35 -32.79 -15.64
N ILE A 31 -23.19 -32.23 -15.30
CA ILE A 31 -21.87 -32.73 -14.84
C ILE A 31 -21.40 -31.79 -13.70
N VAL A 32 -20.78 -32.34 -12.64
CA VAL A 32 -19.72 -31.70 -11.84
C VAL A 32 -18.69 -32.80 -11.56
N ALA A 33 -17.40 -32.48 -11.59
CA ALA A 33 -16.32 -33.39 -11.16
C ALA A 33 -15.06 -32.58 -10.82
N ASP A 34 -14.67 -32.61 -9.55
CA ASP A 34 -13.32 -32.25 -9.13
C ASP A 34 -12.31 -33.30 -9.60
N LEU A 35 -11.05 -32.91 -9.72
CA LEU A 35 -9.93 -33.82 -9.98
C LEU A 35 -8.73 -33.41 -9.14
N ASP A 36 -8.62 -34.02 -7.96
CA ASP A 36 -7.35 -34.11 -7.24
C ASP A 36 -6.63 -35.42 -7.57
N THR A 37 -5.32 -35.30 -7.73
CA THR A 37 -4.27 -36.35 -7.68
C THR A 37 -4.64 -37.82 -7.94
N GLU A 38 -4.25 -38.37 -9.09
CA GLU A 38 -3.06 -39.26 -9.21
C GLU A 38 -2.86 -39.81 -10.66
N TRP A 39 -1.82 -40.64 -10.86
CA TRP A 39 -1.50 -41.46 -12.05
C TRP A 39 -0.86 -40.77 -13.27
N ILE A 40 0.46 -40.56 -13.16
CA ILE A 40 1.38 -40.68 -14.31
C ILE A 40 1.98 -42.09 -14.31
N SER A 41 1.58 -42.96 -15.25
CA SER A 41 2.45 -44.08 -15.71
C SER A 41 1.91 -44.79 -16.96
N SER A 42 2.31 -44.35 -18.16
CA SER A 42 2.41 -45.24 -19.32
C SER A 42 3.59 -44.80 -20.22
N PRO A 43 4.45 -45.73 -20.70
CA PRO A 43 5.61 -45.35 -21.52
C PRO A 43 5.23 -44.63 -22.82
N GLU A 44 4.13 -45.04 -23.46
CA GLU A 44 3.67 -44.55 -24.78
C GLU A 44 3.19 -43.09 -24.81
N THR A 45 3.17 -42.42 -23.65
CA THR A 45 2.82 -41.00 -23.52
C THR A 45 4.06 -40.09 -23.61
N ILE A 46 5.25 -40.60 -23.23
CA ILE A 46 6.48 -39.79 -23.12
C ILE A 46 7.01 -39.39 -24.51
N ASP A 47 7.02 -40.32 -25.47
CA ASP A 47 7.51 -40.06 -26.84
C ASP A 47 6.67 -39.05 -27.65
N LYS A 48 5.47 -38.68 -27.17
CA LYS A 48 4.58 -37.71 -27.82
C LYS A 48 4.78 -36.28 -27.31
N ILE A 49 5.50 -36.09 -26.20
CA ILE A 49 5.80 -34.77 -25.61
C ILE A 49 6.56 -33.85 -26.60
N PRO A 50 7.61 -34.30 -27.32
CA PRO A 50 8.33 -33.45 -28.28
C PRO A 50 7.43 -32.96 -29.42
N LEU A 51 6.49 -33.80 -29.88
CA LEU A 51 5.59 -33.50 -30.99
C LEU A 51 4.59 -32.40 -30.62
N PHE A 52 4.00 -32.48 -29.42
CA PHE A 52 3.16 -31.42 -28.85
C PHE A 52 3.92 -30.11 -28.68
N HIS A 53 5.16 -30.17 -28.20
CA HIS A 53 6.00 -28.98 -28.01
C HIS A 53 6.34 -28.30 -29.35
N ALA A 54 6.66 -29.07 -30.38
CA ALA A 54 6.90 -28.57 -31.74
C ALA A 54 5.66 -27.93 -32.37
N GLN A 55 4.47 -28.52 -32.19
CA GLN A 55 3.21 -27.93 -32.65
C GLN A 55 2.91 -26.61 -31.95
N ARG A 56 3.05 -26.54 -30.62
CA ARG A 56 2.83 -25.32 -29.81
C ARG A 56 3.78 -24.20 -30.24
N GLN A 57 5.07 -24.48 -30.43
CA GLN A 57 6.04 -23.51 -30.96
C GLN A 57 5.72 -23.06 -32.39
N THR A 58 5.21 -23.95 -33.25
CA THR A 58 4.83 -23.61 -34.63
C THR A 58 3.62 -22.67 -34.66
N GLN A 59 2.66 -22.85 -33.75
CA GLN A 59 1.52 -21.96 -33.60
C GLN A 59 1.92 -20.60 -33.02
N MET A 60 2.83 -20.55 -32.03
CA MET A 60 3.44 -19.29 -31.56
C MET A 60 4.20 -18.55 -32.68
N LYS A 61 4.97 -19.26 -33.51
CA LYS A 61 5.68 -18.68 -34.68
C LYS A 61 4.72 -18.13 -35.74
N ARG A 62 3.57 -18.77 -35.96
CA ARG A 62 2.48 -18.24 -36.82
C ARG A 62 1.89 -16.96 -36.22
N ASN A 63 1.59 -16.94 -34.92
CA ASN A 63 1.06 -15.76 -34.23
C ASN A 63 2.04 -14.58 -34.25
N ARG A 64 3.34 -14.80 -33.98
CA ARG A 64 4.39 -13.76 -34.12
C ARG A 64 4.46 -13.18 -35.53
N LYS A 65 4.41 -14.01 -36.59
CA LYS A 65 4.34 -13.51 -37.99
C LYS A 65 3.05 -12.72 -38.29
N GLY A 66 1.93 -13.08 -37.66
CA GLY A 66 0.68 -12.30 -37.74
C GLY A 66 0.80 -10.93 -37.07
N GLY A 67 1.40 -10.87 -35.87
CA GLY A 67 1.67 -9.63 -35.13
C GLY A 67 2.59 -8.68 -35.90
N MET A 68 3.75 -9.16 -36.37
CA MET A 68 4.69 -8.34 -37.14
C MET A 68 4.08 -7.75 -38.42
N LYS A 69 3.21 -8.49 -39.12
CA LYS A 69 2.47 -7.95 -40.30
C LYS A 69 1.47 -6.85 -39.94
N ARG A 70 0.93 -6.81 -38.71
CA ARG A 70 0.12 -5.70 -38.22
C ARG A 70 1.00 -4.52 -37.79
N MET A 71 2.08 -4.78 -37.05
CA MET A 71 3.01 -3.75 -36.61
C MET A 71 3.65 -3.00 -37.77
N ARG A 72 4.07 -3.69 -38.85
CA ARG A 72 4.60 -3.03 -40.05
C ARG A 72 3.61 -2.04 -40.67
N LYS A 73 2.31 -2.39 -40.70
CA LYS A 73 1.23 -1.49 -41.17
C LYS A 73 0.89 -0.34 -40.21
N ILE A 74 1.40 -0.36 -38.98
CA ILE A 74 1.31 0.76 -38.03
C ILE A 74 2.51 1.69 -38.26
N LEU A 75 3.73 1.15 -38.33
CA LEU A 75 4.95 1.90 -38.64
C LEU A 75 4.90 2.56 -40.04
N GLU A 76 4.36 1.87 -41.05
CA GLU A 76 4.06 2.43 -42.39
C GLU A 76 3.04 3.59 -42.36
N ARG A 77 2.21 3.68 -41.31
CA ARG A 77 1.28 4.80 -41.10
C ARG A 77 1.89 5.92 -40.27
N GLU A 78 2.78 5.60 -39.33
CA GLU A 78 3.51 6.61 -38.54
C GLU A 78 4.51 7.37 -39.42
N SER A 79 5.25 6.67 -40.28
CA SER A 79 6.07 7.29 -41.34
C SER A 79 5.28 8.28 -42.21
N LEU A 80 4.04 7.94 -42.58
CA LEU A 80 3.16 8.82 -43.35
C LEU A 80 2.64 10.02 -42.52
N ILE A 81 2.47 9.85 -41.21
CA ILE A 81 2.08 10.93 -40.29
C ILE A 81 3.24 11.91 -40.09
N ASP A 82 4.47 11.43 -39.92
CA ASP A 82 5.64 12.29 -39.74
C ASP A 82 5.97 13.07 -41.03
N GLU A 83 5.83 12.45 -42.21
CA GLU A 83 5.96 13.16 -43.49
C GLU A 83 4.91 14.30 -43.63
N LEU A 84 3.68 14.07 -43.15
CA LEU A 84 2.61 15.08 -43.10
C LEU A 84 2.83 16.14 -42.01
N LEU A 85 3.58 15.83 -40.95
CA LEU A 85 3.96 16.77 -39.90
C LEU A 85 5.13 17.67 -40.32
N ASP A 86 6.14 17.14 -41.01
CA ASP A 86 7.23 17.94 -41.56
C ASP A 86 6.78 18.84 -42.73
N LYS A 87 5.90 18.34 -43.61
CA LYS A 87 5.18 19.18 -44.60
C LYS A 87 4.28 20.25 -43.96
N ARG A 88 3.98 20.15 -42.65
CA ARG A 88 3.35 21.22 -41.87
C ARG A 88 4.35 22.16 -41.22
N LYS A 89 5.51 21.68 -40.74
CA LYS A 89 6.59 22.53 -40.23
C LYS A 89 7.14 23.47 -41.31
N SER A 90 7.30 22.99 -42.55
CA SER A 90 7.76 23.82 -43.68
C SER A 90 6.82 24.98 -44.03
N HIS A 91 5.54 24.90 -43.63
CA HIS A 91 4.56 25.99 -43.76
C HIS A 91 4.47 26.89 -42.51
N TYR A 92 5.28 26.64 -41.46
CA TYR A 92 5.14 27.29 -40.15
C TYR A 92 6.25 28.31 -39.83
N ILE A 93 6.96 28.80 -40.85
CA ILE A 93 7.98 29.86 -40.71
C ILE A 93 7.32 31.25 -40.61
N ASP A 94 6.09 31.42 -41.12
CA ASP A 94 5.32 32.67 -41.04
C ASP A 94 4.14 32.61 -40.05
N GLY A 95 4.17 33.44 -38.98
CA GLY A 95 2.96 34.03 -38.38
C GLY A 95 2.29 33.37 -37.15
N ASN A 96 2.74 33.76 -35.95
CA ASN A 96 1.94 33.98 -34.72
C ASN A 96 0.64 33.17 -34.43
N ILE A 97 0.72 32.07 -33.65
CA ILE A 97 -0.39 31.56 -32.79
C ILE A 97 0.18 31.02 -31.44
N PRO A 98 -0.47 31.22 -30.26
CA PRO A 98 0.09 30.81 -28.95
C PRO A 98 0.11 29.30 -28.65
N SER A 99 1.15 28.85 -27.91
CA SER A 99 1.50 27.44 -27.70
C SER A 99 0.51 26.58 -26.90
N LYS A 100 -0.33 27.17 -26.02
CA LYS A 100 -1.14 26.42 -25.03
C LYS A 100 -2.16 25.43 -25.64
N LYS A 101 -2.61 25.60 -26.90
CA LYS A 101 -3.53 24.64 -27.56
C LYS A 101 -2.83 23.38 -28.10
N ILE A 102 -1.54 23.45 -28.41
CA ILE A 102 -0.83 22.33 -29.08
C ILE A 102 -0.57 21.20 -28.09
N HIS A 103 -0.09 21.53 -26.89
CA HIS A 103 0.29 20.54 -25.86
C HIS A 103 -0.90 19.66 -25.46
N LYS A 104 -2.07 20.25 -25.15
CA LYS A 104 -3.29 19.52 -24.79
C LYS A 104 -3.78 18.59 -25.92
N THR A 105 -3.53 18.94 -27.18
CA THR A 105 -3.89 18.11 -28.34
C THR A 105 -2.95 16.91 -28.51
N ALA A 106 -1.66 17.07 -28.21
CA ALA A 106 -0.68 15.98 -28.22
C ALA A 106 -0.92 14.98 -27.08
N THR A 107 -1.13 15.45 -25.85
CA THR A 107 -1.41 14.58 -24.68
C THR A 107 -2.65 13.72 -24.89
N ASN A 108 -3.75 14.31 -25.39
CA ASN A 108 -4.98 13.56 -25.64
C ASN A 108 -4.79 12.47 -26.72
N ARG A 109 -3.95 12.71 -27.75
CA ARG A 109 -3.60 11.70 -28.75
C ARG A 109 -2.70 10.60 -28.20
N ARG A 110 -1.77 10.92 -27.28
CA ARG A 110 -0.94 9.92 -26.59
C ARG A 110 -1.80 8.93 -25.78
N ASN A 111 -2.77 9.45 -25.03
CA ASN A 111 -3.63 8.63 -24.18
C ASN A 111 -4.55 7.72 -25.02
N ALA A 112 -5.12 8.23 -26.11
CA ALA A 112 -5.92 7.44 -27.07
C ALA A 112 -5.10 6.37 -27.85
N LEU A 113 -3.76 6.48 -27.87
CA LEU A 113 -2.87 5.43 -28.38
C LEU A 113 -2.64 4.35 -27.32
N PHE A 114 -2.40 4.75 -26.06
CA PHE A 114 -2.22 3.84 -24.92
C PHE A 114 -3.41 2.88 -24.73
N GLU A 115 -4.65 3.38 -24.77
CA GLU A 115 -5.86 2.54 -24.63
C GLU A 115 -5.92 1.43 -25.70
N ARG A 116 -5.39 1.69 -26.91
CA ARG A 116 -5.41 0.78 -28.06
C ARG A 116 -4.25 -0.23 -28.08
N LEU A 117 -3.23 -0.06 -27.25
CA LEU A 117 -2.04 -0.92 -27.18
C LEU A 117 -2.07 -1.93 -26.01
N SER A 118 -3.18 -1.96 -25.26
CA SER A 118 -3.41 -2.70 -24.01
C SER A 118 -3.38 -4.24 -24.08
N TYR A 119 -2.79 -4.86 -25.12
CA TYR A 119 -2.86 -6.31 -25.36
C TYR A 119 -1.52 -7.04 -25.58
N ASN A 120 -0.36 -6.46 -25.24
CA ASN A 120 0.91 -7.20 -25.02
C ASN A 120 1.85 -6.35 -24.15
N LYS A 121 1.91 -6.62 -22.84
CA LYS A 121 2.73 -5.87 -21.88
C LYS A 121 4.23 -5.95 -22.22
N ASP A 122 4.70 -7.16 -22.48
CA ASP A 122 6.10 -7.51 -22.71
C ASP A 122 6.73 -6.72 -23.87
N ILE A 123 5.94 -6.46 -24.94
CA ILE A 123 6.39 -5.71 -26.12
C ILE A 123 6.47 -4.20 -25.82
N VAL A 124 5.60 -3.68 -24.95
CA VAL A 124 5.65 -2.27 -24.52
C VAL A 124 6.88 -2.03 -23.64
N GLU A 125 7.23 -2.99 -22.78
CA GLU A 125 8.44 -2.94 -21.95
C GLU A 125 9.71 -3.03 -22.81
N GLU A 126 9.76 -3.94 -23.80
CA GLU A 126 10.88 -4.06 -24.75
C GLU A 126 11.13 -2.78 -25.57
N ILE A 127 10.06 -2.09 -26.01
CA ILE A 127 10.13 -0.81 -26.73
C ILE A 127 10.58 0.35 -25.82
N ILE A 128 10.18 0.37 -24.55
CA ILE A 128 10.62 1.40 -23.58
C ILE A 128 12.13 1.27 -23.35
N ASP A 129 12.63 0.06 -23.14
CA ASP A 129 14.06 -0.23 -22.95
C ASP A 129 14.89 0.12 -24.19
N GLU A 130 14.34 -0.03 -25.40
CA GLU A 130 15.02 0.33 -26.65
C GLU A 130 15.07 1.86 -26.86
N TYR A 131 13.95 2.56 -26.64
CA TYR A 131 13.86 4.01 -26.75
C TYR A 131 14.75 4.74 -25.72
N GLN A 132 14.87 4.21 -24.50
CA GLN A 132 15.78 4.73 -23.48
C GLN A 132 17.26 4.55 -23.88
N ARG A 133 17.62 3.46 -24.56
CA ARG A 133 18.99 3.23 -25.06
C ARG A 133 19.42 4.18 -26.18
N GLU A 134 18.51 4.62 -27.05
CA GLU A 134 18.85 5.58 -28.11
C GLU A 134 18.92 7.04 -27.63
N TYR A 135 18.04 7.47 -26.71
CA TYR A 135 17.91 8.90 -26.37
C TYR A 135 18.90 9.43 -25.33
N ASP A 136 19.37 8.61 -24.39
CA ASP A 136 20.25 9.06 -23.30
C ASP A 136 21.67 9.49 -23.79
N PRO A 137 22.31 8.78 -24.75
CA PRO A 137 23.56 9.25 -25.37
C PRO A 137 23.42 10.60 -26.09
N LEU A 138 22.24 10.88 -26.64
CA LEU A 138 21.92 12.10 -27.39
C LEU A 138 21.82 13.33 -26.46
N GLN A 139 21.26 13.18 -25.26
CA GLN A 139 21.27 14.26 -24.25
C GLN A 139 22.69 14.59 -23.79
N LEU A 140 23.51 13.57 -23.50
CA LEU A 140 24.92 13.75 -23.11
C LEU A 140 25.76 14.43 -24.21
N ALA A 141 25.48 14.14 -25.49
CA ALA A 141 26.12 14.83 -26.61
C ALA A 141 25.72 16.31 -26.69
N ILE A 142 24.42 16.63 -26.59
CA ILE A 142 23.88 18.00 -26.63
C ILE A 142 24.41 18.85 -25.47
N THR A 143 24.62 18.26 -24.29
CA THR A 143 25.23 18.96 -23.15
C THR A 143 26.70 19.30 -23.43
N ARG A 144 27.50 18.33 -23.88
CA ARG A 144 28.95 18.53 -24.12
C ARG A 144 29.27 19.54 -25.22
N GLN A 145 28.39 19.70 -26.21
CA GLN A 145 28.63 20.59 -27.35
C GLN A 145 28.52 22.10 -27.01
N LYS A 146 28.14 22.46 -25.78
CA LYS A 146 28.02 23.86 -25.33
C LYS A 146 29.27 24.42 -24.63
N ASP A 147 30.18 23.56 -24.16
CA ASP A 147 31.27 23.96 -23.25
C ASP A 147 32.64 24.16 -23.93
N SER A 148 32.73 24.07 -25.26
CA SER A 148 33.99 24.21 -26.01
C SER A 148 33.88 25.24 -27.16
N GLY A 149 34.13 26.54 -26.86
CA GLY A 149 33.71 27.62 -27.78
C GLY A 149 34.44 28.98 -27.76
N GLY A 150 35.75 29.07 -27.42
CA GLY A 150 36.65 30.16 -27.87
C GLY A 150 36.51 31.57 -27.25
N SER A 151 37.63 32.15 -26.80
CA SER A 151 37.68 33.43 -26.07
C SER A 151 38.00 34.67 -26.93
N LYS A 152 37.52 35.86 -26.50
CA LYS A 152 38.11 37.24 -26.54
C LYS A 152 37.03 38.32 -26.80
N ALA A 153 37.02 39.51 -26.18
CA ALA A 153 37.80 40.01 -25.03
C ALA A 153 37.18 41.30 -24.40
N SER A 154 37.65 41.64 -23.20
CA SER A 154 37.79 42.99 -22.61
C SER A 154 36.61 43.71 -21.91
N ILE A 155 36.95 44.30 -20.74
CA ILE A 155 36.34 45.45 -20.01
C ILE A 155 34.96 45.24 -19.34
N GLY A 156 34.89 45.51 -18.01
CA GLY A 156 33.63 45.80 -17.28
C GLY A 156 33.62 45.35 -15.82
N LYS A 157 33.61 46.30 -14.86
CA LYS A 157 33.52 46.00 -13.40
C LYS A 157 32.09 45.62 -12.96
N SER A 158 31.99 45.02 -11.77
CA SER A 158 30.80 44.86 -10.91
C SER A 158 29.88 43.64 -11.16
N LYS A 159 30.03 42.61 -10.31
CA LYS A 159 28.96 41.70 -9.81
C LYS A 159 29.52 40.70 -8.76
N ASP A 160 29.76 41.16 -7.53
CA ASP A 160 30.15 40.28 -6.41
C ASP A 160 29.45 40.68 -5.09
N LYS A 161 28.11 40.54 -5.09
CA LYS A 161 27.25 40.66 -3.89
C LYS A 161 26.02 39.73 -3.89
N ASN A 162 25.59 39.20 -5.04
CA ASN A 162 24.30 38.50 -5.14
C ASN A 162 24.33 37.01 -4.74
N GLU A 163 25.46 36.31 -4.83
CA GLU A 163 25.49 34.85 -4.62
C GLU A 163 25.41 34.44 -3.14
N ARG A 164 25.91 35.27 -2.21
CA ARG A 164 25.82 34.97 -0.77
C ARG A 164 24.36 35.04 -0.30
N HIS A 165 23.65 36.11 -0.65
CA HIS A 165 22.21 36.25 -0.39
C HIS A 165 21.34 35.14 -1.01
N ALA A 166 21.78 34.48 -2.09
CA ALA A 166 21.06 33.35 -2.67
C ALA A 166 21.14 32.07 -1.81
N LYS A 167 22.26 31.84 -1.11
CA LYS A 167 22.39 30.75 -0.12
C LYS A 167 21.60 31.07 1.15
N ASP A 168 21.75 32.28 1.69
CA ASP A 168 21.09 32.69 2.94
C ASP A 168 19.56 32.64 2.82
N ARG A 169 19.01 33.02 1.66
CA ARG A 169 17.56 32.89 1.38
C ARG A 169 17.06 31.46 1.42
N LYS A 170 17.82 30.46 0.95
CA LYS A 170 17.39 29.04 1.01
C LYS A 170 17.34 28.53 2.45
N VAL A 171 18.33 28.86 3.27
CA VAL A 171 18.33 28.52 4.71
C VAL A 171 17.18 29.24 5.45
N GLY A 172 16.95 30.52 5.12
CA GLY A 172 15.83 31.33 5.64
C GLY A 172 14.43 30.95 5.13
N ILE A 173 14.31 29.98 4.23
CA ILE A 173 13.03 29.36 3.84
C ILE A 173 12.85 28.04 4.60
N ALA A 174 13.88 27.20 4.69
CA ALA A 174 13.86 25.98 5.48
C ALA A 174 13.50 26.23 6.96
N ASN A 175 14.10 27.25 7.59
CA ASN A 175 13.76 27.63 8.97
C ASN A 175 12.34 28.21 9.12
N ARG A 176 11.68 28.69 8.05
CA ARG A 176 10.28 29.16 8.11
C ARG A 176 9.27 28.02 8.01
N ARG A 177 9.58 26.95 7.26
CA ARG A 177 8.78 25.72 7.27
C ARG A 177 8.76 25.06 8.66
N ARG A 178 9.80 25.27 9.48
CA ARG A 178 9.96 24.71 10.85
C ARG A 178 9.06 25.33 11.94
N LEU A 179 8.27 26.36 11.64
CA LEU A 179 7.47 27.09 12.65
C LEU A 179 6.00 27.35 12.27
N ARG A 180 5.57 27.02 11.05
CA ARG A 180 4.18 27.29 10.61
C ARG A 180 3.16 26.29 11.14
N PHE A 181 3.50 25.01 11.19
CA PHE A 181 2.48 23.96 11.34
C PHE A 181 1.92 23.80 12.76
N ASP A 182 2.69 24.09 13.81
CA ASP A 182 2.23 23.87 15.20
C ASP A 182 1.15 24.88 15.66
N LYS A 183 0.95 25.99 14.94
CA LYS A 183 0.04 27.10 15.30
C LYS A 183 -0.62 27.79 14.11
N LEU A 184 -0.95 27.06 13.04
CA LEU A 184 -1.77 27.61 11.96
C LEU A 184 -3.25 27.66 12.38
N ASP A 185 -3.58 28.70 13.15
CA ASP A 185 -4.91 29.29 13.18
C ASP A 185 -5.27 29.72 11.75
N VAL A 186 -6.13 28.93 11.10
CA VAL A 186 -6.49 29.05 9.67
C VAL A 186 -7.13 30.41 9.35
N SER A 187 -7.57 31.18 10.36
CA SER A 187 -8.03 32.56 10.16
C SER A 187 -6.92 33.57 9.80
N LYS A 188 -5.64 33.15 9.71
CA LYS A 188 -4.48 34.05 9.56
C LYS A 188 -3.41 33.61 8.54
N SER A 189 -3.68 32.67 7.64
CA SER A 189 -2.81 32.43 6.46
C SER A 189 -2.93 33.58 5.45
N SER A 190 -1.90 33.79 4.61
CA SER A 190 -2.04 34.61 3.40
C SER A 190 -2.64 33.78 2.26
N GLU A 191 -3.21 34.45 1.25
CA GLU A 191 -3.76 33.77 0.06
C GLU A 191 -2.68 32.95 -0.68
N GLU A 192 -1.44 33.46 -0.75
CA GLU A 192 -0.29 32.74 -1.30
C GLU A 192 0.08 31.49 -0.48
N ASP A 193 0.04 31.59 0.86
CA ASP A 193 0.33 30.46 1.77
C ASP A 193 -0.73 29.36 1.67
N GLN A 194 -2.00 29.75 1.50
CA GLN A 194 -3.10 28.81 1.31
C GLN A 194 -2.99 28.10 -0.05
N GLN A 195 -2.64 28.82 -1.12
CA GLN A 195 -2.49 28.23 -2.45
C GLN A 195 -1.33 27.22 -2.52
N GLU A 196 -0.18 27.44 -1.86
CA GLU A 196 0.91 26.44 -1.81
C GLU A 196 0.45 25.13 -1.13
N VAL A 197 -0.40 25.23 -0.10
CA VAL A 197 -0.96 24.08 0.62
C VAL A 197 -2.01 23.34 -0.22
N ASP A 198 -2.96 24.07 -0.82
CA ASP A 198 -4.02 23.49 -1.63
C ASP A 198 -3.45 22.79 -2.89
N GLU A 199 -2.40 23.36 -3.50
CA GLU A 199 -1.69 22.73 -4.62
C GLU A 199 -0.87 21.50 -4.19
N GLU A 200 -0.36 21.41 -2.95
CA GLU A 200 0.27 20.18 -2.45
C GLU A 200 -0.75 19.03 -2.36
N TRP A 201 -1.86 19.27 -1.67
CA TRP A 201 -2.91 18.27 -1.44
C TRP A 201 -3.59 17.81 -2.73
N ALA A 202 -3.84 18.72 -3.67
CA ALA A 202 -4.45 18.39 -4.97
C ALA A 202 -3.58 17.47 -5.86
N ASN A 203 -2.27 17.42 -5.63
CA ASN A 203 -1.33 16.57 -6.38
C ASN A 203 -1.06 15.21 -5.73
N ARG A 204 -1.54 14.95 -4.51
CA ARG A 204 -1.40 13.65 -3.83
C ARG A 204 -2.35 12.60 -4.42
N ARG A 205 -1.91 11.35 -4.44
CA ARG A 205 -2.61 10.22 -5.09
C ARG A 205 -3.56 9.49 -4.14
N TYR A 206 -3.14 9.22 -2.91
CA TYR A 206 -3.93 8.48 -1.92
C TYR A 206 -4.40 9.39 -0.79
N LEU A 207 -3.54 10.18 -0.16
CA LEU A 207 -3.95 11.08 0.91
C LEU A 207 -4.25 12.49 0.38
N ARG A 208 -5.49 12.79 -0.03
CA ARG A 208 -5.88 14.10 -0.59
C ARG A 208 -6.18 15.18 0.46
N GLU A 209 -6.38 14.77 1.71
CA GLU A 209 -6.63 15.64 2.86
C GLU A 209 -6.20 14.89 4.14
N PRO A 210 -5.87 15.58 5.24
CA PRO A 210 -5.64 14.92 6.53
C PRO A 210 -6.85 14.11 6.97
N CYS A 211 -6.68 12.80 7.18
CA CYS A 211 -7.73 11.91 7.68
C CYS A 211 -7.61 11.60 9.18
N LEU A 212 -6.51 12.05 9.83
CA LEU A 212 -6.43 12.22 11.28
C LEU A 212 -6.96 13.61 11.66
N ILE A 213 -8.06 13.64 12.40
CA ILE A 213 -8.68 14.85 12.95
C ILE A 213 -8.77 14.66 14.47
N ARG A 214 -8.04 15.48 15.23
CA ARG A 214 -7.98 15.39 16.69
C ARG A 214 -9.02 16.28 17.35
N SER A 215 -9.80 15.73 18.28
CA SER A 215 -10.67 16.50 19.20
C SER A 215 -9.91 17.15 20.36
N GLY A 216 -8.68 16.69 20.63
CA GLY A 216 -7.89 17.10 21.79
C GLY A 216 -8.26 16.37 23.10
N LYS A 217 -9.23 15.44 23.05
CA LYS A 217 -9.59 14.56 24.16
C LYS A 217 -8.46 13.56 24.44
N VAL A 218 -8.27 13.21 25.71
CA VAL A 218 -7.44 12.07 26.11
C VAL A 218 -8.32 10.81 26.13
N PHE A 219 -7.93 9.80 25.36
CA PHE A 219 -8.63 8.52 25.27
C PHE A 219 -7.83 7.44 26.01
N GLU A 220 -8.26 7.13 27.22
CA GLU A 220 -7.63 6.11 28.05
C GLU A 220 -8.68 5.45 28.96
N HIS A 221 -8.67 4.12 28.98
CA HIS A 221 -9.34 3.30 29.98
C HIS A 221 -8.44 2.13 30.33
N ARG A 222 -7.94 2.10 31.56
CA ARG A 222 -6.93 1.13 31.98
C ARG A 222 -7.29 0.51 33.32
N THR A 223 -7.23 -0.82 33.38
CA THR A 223 -7.53 -1.61 34.58
C THR A 223 -6.32 -2.38 35.11
N TYR A 224 -5.22 -2.45 34.34
CA TYR A 224 -3.96 -3.10 34.75
C TYR A 224 -2.70 -2.42 34.16
N PRO A 225 -1.51 -2.65 34.76
CA PRO A 225 -0.24 -2.14 34.23
C PRO A 225 0.13 -2.79 32.88
N ARG A 226 0.85 -2.05 32.05
CA ARG A 226 1.30 -2.49 30.72
C ARG A 226 2.65 -3.21 30.81
N PRO A 227 3.00 -4.07 29.82
CA PRO A 227 4.29 -4.76 29.79
C PRO A 227 5.52 -3.85 30.00
N TRP A 228 5.55 -2.65 29.40
CA TRP A 228 6.66 -1.68 29.55
C TRP A 228 6.64 -0.83 30.82
N GLU A 229 5.68 -1.06 31.71
CA GLU A 229 5.65 -0.45 33.04
C GLU A 229 6.20 -1.40 34.11
N LEU A 230 6.59 -2.62 33.71
CA LEU A 230 7.20 -3.63 34.59
C LEU A 230 8.73 -3.51 34.56
N PRO A 231 9.44 -3.64 35.70
CA PRO A 231 10.90 -3.52 35.73
C PRO A 231 11.60 -4.59 34.87
N GLY A 232 12.49 -4.16 33.97
CA GLY A 232 13.31 -5.05 33.14
C GLY A 232 12.62 -5.63 31.90
N PHE A 233 11.46 -5.09 31.51
CA PHE A 233 10.71 -5.50 30.32
C PHE A 233 11.52 -5.51 29.02
N GLU A 234 12.61 -4.74 28.96
CA GLU A 234 13.50 -4.63 27.81
C GLU A 234 14.25 -5.93 27.50
N VAL A 235 14.37 -6.84 28.48
CA VAL A 235 15.05 -8.13 28.35
C VAL A 235 14.24 -9.12 27.50
N ASP A 236 12.91 -9.03 27.54
CA ASP A 236 11.99 -9.94 26.83
C ASP A 236 11.60 -9.45 25.42
N ILE A 237 12.29 -8.44 24.89
CA ILE A 237 12.04 -7.89 23.55
C ILE A 237 12.95 -8.59 22.51
N PRO A 238 12.41 -9.36 21.55
CA PRO A 238 13.22 -10.01 20.52
C PRO A 238 13.78 -9.01 19.50
N THR A 239 14.89 -9.35 18.86
CA THR A 239 15.53 -8.52 17.83
C THR A 239 14.61 -8.24 16.62
N GLU A 240 13.73 -9.18 16.29
CA GLU A 240 12.73 -9.06 15.23
C GLU A 240 11.42 -9.69 15.68
N TRP A 241 10.29 -9.16 15.21
CA TRP A 241 8.96 -9.72 15.45
C TRP A 241 7.99 -9.36 14.32
N ASP A 242 7.17 -10.30 13.85
CA ASP A 242 6.20 -10.05 12.78
C ASP A 242 4.92 -10.87 12.97
N TRP A 243 3.80 -10.21 13.33
CA TRP A 243 2.49 -10.88 13.47
C TRP A 243 1.95 -11.47 12.16
N ARG A 244 2.54 -11.14 11.01
CA ARG A 244 2.24 -11.78 9.72
C ARG A 244 2.82 -13.19 9.61
N ASN A 245 3.77 -13.57 10.47
CA ASN A 245 4.42 -14.89 10.46
C ASN A 245 5.00 -15.26 11.84
N VAL A 246 4.14 -15.62 12.78
CA VAL A 246 4.57 -16.23 14.05
C VAL A 246 4.56 -17.75 13.88
N ASN A 247 5.76 -18.34 13.74
CA ASN A 247 5.97 -19.79 13.54
C ASN A 247 5.16 -20.39 12.37
N GLY A 248 5.07 -19.67 11.25
CA GLY A 248 4.29 -20.09 10.08
C GLY A 248 2.82 -19.68 10.11
N VAL A 249 2.34 -19.04 11.19
CA VAL A 249 0.96 -18.59 11.34
C VAL A 249 0.87 -17.07 11.13
N ASN A 250 0.07 -16.66 10.16
CA ASN A 250 -0.34 -15.26 9.97
C ASN A 250 -1.56 -14.94 10.83
N TYR A 251 -1.45 -14.00 11.76
CA TYR A 251 -2.59 -13.50 12.55
C TYR A 251 -3.23 -12.23 11.97
N CYS A 252 -2.55 -11.59 11.02
CA CYS A 252 -3.00 -10.36 10.39
C CYS A 252 -4.10 -10.62 9.35
N SER A 253 -5.22 -9.91 9.52
CA SER A 253 -6.38 -9.89 8.62
C SER A 253 -6.04 -9.41 7.19
N PRO A 254 -6.93 -9.54 6.18
CA PRO A 254 -6.63 -9.10 4.82
C PRO A 254 -6.27 -7.60 4.69
N THR A 255 -5.37 -7.26 3.75
CA THR A 255 -5.09 -5.87 3.37
C THR A 255 -6.36 -5.20 2.82
N ARG A 256 -6.66 -3.97 3.27
CA ARG A 256 -7.86 -3.22 2.87
C ARG A 256 -7.53 -1.93 2.10
N ASN A 257 -8.54 -1.36 1.43
CA ASN A 257 -8.45 -0.09 0.73
C ASN A 257 -9.61 0.84 1.14
N GLN A 258 -9.29 1.99 1.72
CA GLN A 258 -10.24 3.01 2.20
C GLN A 258 -10.76 3.94 1.08
N HIS A 259 -10.19 3.88 -0.13
CA HIS A 259 -10.50 4.81 -1.23
C HIS A 259 -11.40 4.21 -2.32
N ILE A 260 -12.06 3.09 -2.03
CA ILE A 260 -12.98 2.40 -2.94
C ILE A 260 -14.25 1.95 -2.18
N PRO A 261 -15.45 1.96 -2.81
CA PRO A 261 -15.74 2.30 -4.20
C PRO A 261 -15.60 3.79 -4.55
N VAL A 262 -15.61 4.68 -3.55
CA VAL A 262 -15.36 6.12 -3.71
C VAL A 262 -14.30 6.61 -2.72
N TYR A 263 -13.77 7.81 -2.91
CA TYR A 263 -12.76 8.37 -2.02
C TYR A 263 -13.34 8.72 -0.65
N CYS A 264 -12.71 8.21 0.43
CA CYS A 264 -13.10 8.44 1.81
C CYS A 264 -11.84 8.51 2.70
N GLY A 265 -11.64 9.64 3.39
CA GLY A 265 -10.57 9.88 4.37
C GLY A 265 -10.78 9.12 5.67
N SER A 266 -10.91 7.79 5.62
CA SER A 266 -11.30 6.95 6.76
C SER A 266 -10.15 6.20 7.44
N CYS A 267 -8.90 6.64 7.24
CA CYS A 267 -7.72 6.00 7.84
C CYS A 267 -7.83 5.81 9.36
N TRP A 268 -8.51 6.72 10.05
CA TRP A 268 -8.77 6.67 11.48
C TRP A 268 -9.48 5.39 11.91
N VAL A 269 -10.46 4.90 11.14
CA VAL A 269 -11.10 3.62 11.42
C VAL A 269 -10.31 2.44 10.82
N PHE A 270 -9.69 2.59 9.64
CA PHE A 270 -8.95 1.48 9.02
C PHE A 270 -7.66 1.08 9.77
N GLY A 271 -6.88 2.02 10.29
CA GLY A 271 -5.70 1.70 11.10
C GLY A 271 -6.08 1.13 12.46
N SER A 272 -7.07 1.74 13.13
CA SER A 272 -7.61 1.28 14.42
C SER A 272 -8.20 -0.13 14.36
N LEU A 273 -9.07 -0.40 13.38
CA LEU A 273 -9.62 -1.74 13.18
C LEU A 273 -8.59 -2.69 12.58
N GLY A 274 -7.64 -2.22 11.78
CA GLY A 274 -6.51 -3.02 11.30
C GLY A 274 -5.65 -3.56 12.44
N ALA A 275 -5.47 -2.79 13.52
CA ALA A 275 -4.82 -3.25 14.74
C ALA A 275 -5.74 -4.15 15.59
N LEU A 276 -6.94 -3.66 15.92
CA LEU A 276 -7.88 -4.37 16.80
C LEU A 276 -8.32 -5.74 16.26
N THR A 277 -8.60 -5.84 14.96
CA THR A 277 -8.97 -7.10 14.29
C THR A 277 -7.86 -8.14 14.44
N ASP A 278 -6.62 -7.74 14.22
CA ASP A 278 -5.45 -8.62 14.35
C ASP A 278 -5.26 -9.06 15.81
N ARG A 279 -5.48 -8.18 16.79
CA ARG A 279 -5.48 -8.53 18.22
C ARG A 279 -6.58 -9.52 18.61
N PHE A 280 -7.80 -9.39 18.07
CA PHE A 280 -8.84 -10.40 18.25
C PHE A 280 -8.41 -11.75 17.68
N ASN A 281 -7.78 -11.77 16.50
CA ASN A 281 -7.29 -13.00 15.88
C ASN A 281 -6.16 -13.67 16.69
N ILE A 282 -5.25 -12.87 17.27
CA ILE A 282 -4.22 -13.35 18.21
C ILE A 282 -4.88 -13.94 19.47
N ALA A 283 -5.77 -13.20 20.13
CA ALA A 283 -6.45 -13.63 21.35
C ALA A 283 -7.30 -14.91 21.14
N ARG A 284 -8.01 -15.00 20.01
CA ARG A 284 -8.80 -16.18 19.59
C ARG A 284 -7.95 -17.29 18.95
N LYS A 285 -6.61 -17.15 18.90
CA LYS A 285 -5.65 -18.10 18.30
C LYS A 285 -6.02 -18.53 16.87
N ASN A 286 -6.44 -17.58 16.03
CA ASN A 286 -6.94 -17.79 14.67
C ASN A 286 -8.13 -18.78 14.56
N ARG A 287 -8.94 -18.98 15.61
CA ARG A 287 -10.16 -19.78 15.53
C ARG A 287 -11.09 -19.24 14.45
N TRP A 288 -11.51 -20.11 13.53
CA TRP A 288 -12.48 -19.78 12.49
C TRP A 288 -13.89 -19.53 13.08
N PRO A 289 -14.67 -18.56 12.56
CA PRO A 289 -14.30 -17.59 11.54
C PRO A 289 -13.30 -16.56 12.08
N MET A 290 -12.36 -16.15 11.21
CA MET A 290 -11.45 -15.03 11.47
C MET A 290 -12.29 -13.78 11.79
N THR A 291 -11.85 -13.01 12.79
CA THR A 291 -12.47 -11.72 13.10
C THR A 291 -12.20 -10.75 11.94
N TYR A 292 -13.20 -10.02 11.47
CA TYR A 292 -13.00 -9.01 10.44
C TYR A 292 -13.99 -7.85 10.63
N LEU A 293 -13.58 -6.81 11.35
CA LEU A 293 -14.48 -5.77 11.87
C LEU A 293 -14.89 -4.76 10.78
N SER A 294 -16.15 -4.29 10.84
CA SER A 294 -16.69 -3.29 9.89
C SER A 294 -16.18 -1.88 10.18
N PRO A 295 -15.51 -1.21 9.23
CA PRO A 295 -15.23 0.22 9.31
C PRO A 295 -16.49 1.07 9.07
N GLN A 296 -17.46 0.52 8.33
CA GLN A 296 -18.64 1.25 7.88
C GLN A 296 -19.66 1.45 9.01
N GLU A 297 -19.83 0.47 9.91
CA GLU A 297 -20.65 0.66 11.12
C GLU A 297 -20.11 1.80 12.00
N ILE A 298 -18.79 1.99 12.06
CA ILE A 298 -18.19 3.06 12.87
C ILE A 298 -18.24 4.42 12.16
N ILE A 299 -18.17 4.46 10.83
CA ILE A 299 -18.45 5.68 10.04
C ILE A 299 -19.93 6.09 10.15
N ASP A 300 -20.85 5.11 10.12
CA ASP A 300 -22.29 5.35 10.13
C ASP A 300 -22.84 5.62 11.54
N CYS A 301 -22.33 4.91 12.57
CA CYS A 301 -22.83 4.93 13.95
C CYS A 301 -21.84 5.40 15.04
N GLY A 302 -20.54 5.56 14.74
CA GLY A 302 -19.57 6.06 15.71
C GLY A 302 -19.75 7.54 16.04
N GLY A 303 -20.21 8.34 15.07
CA GLY A 303 -20.70 9.72 15.30
C GLY A 303 -19.64 10.74 15.74
N LYS A 304 -18.34 10.44 15.57
CA LYS A 304 -17.20 11.28 15.97
C LYS A 304 -16.23 11.58 14.83
N GLY A 305 -16.01 10.61 13.95
CA GLY A 305 -15.35 10.77 12.66
C GLY A 305 -16.22 10.27 11.52
N ASN A 306 -15.79 10.52 10.29
CA ASN A 306 -16.49 10.13 9.05
C ASN A 306 -15.49 10.04 7.86
N CYS A 307 -15.94 10.19 6.61
CA CYS A 307 -15.04 10.23 5.44
C CYS A 307 -14.20 11.51 5.27
N GLN A 308 -14.33 12.50 6.17
CA GLN A 308 -13.47 13.68 6.27
C GLN A 308 -12.45 13.53 7.42
N GLY A 309 -12.36 12.34 8.02
CA GLY A 309 -11.39 12.01 9.07
C GLY A 309 -11.99 11.75 10.45
N GLY A 310 -11.10 11.53 11.42
CA GLY A 310 -11.40 11.23 12.82
C GLY A 310 -10.13 10.81 13.56
N GLU A 311 -10.26 10.18 14.73
CA GLU A 311 -9.09 9.69 15.50
C GLU A 311 -9.31 8.30 16.12
N VAL A 312 -8.19 7.66 16.48
CA VAL A 312 -8.13 6.28 16.98
C VAL A 312 -8.94 6.10 18.27
N GLY A 313 -8.93 7.11 19.14
CA GLY A 313 -9.56 7.05 20.45
C GLY A 313 -11.07 6.84 20.42
N ASP A 314 -11.77 7.48 19.48
CA ASP A 314 -13.22 7.32 19.34
C ASP A 314 -13.60 5.91 18.89
N VAL A 315 -12.77 5.26 18.06
CA VAL A 315 -12.98 3.85 17.63
C VAL A 315 -12.94 2.91 18.85
N TYR A 316 -11.96 3.10 19.74
CA TYR A 316 -11.78 2.23 20.90
C TYR A 316 -12.79 2.53 22.02
N GLU A 317 -13.18 3.80 22.22
CA GLU A 317 -14.29 4.15 23.11
C GLU A 317 -15.62 3.60 22.61
N TYR A 318 -15.91 3.68 21.32
CA TYR A 318 -17.11 3.09 20.71
C TYR A 318 -17.11 1.57 20.87
N ALA A 319 -15.99 0.91 20.58
CA ALA A 319 -15.80 -0.53 20.78
C ALA A 319 -16.01 -0.96 22.24
N LYS A 320 -15.64 -0.13 23.21
CA LYS A 320 -15.85 -0.42 24.65
C LYS A 320 -17.31 -0.22 25.07
N THR A 321 -17.93 0.87 24.63
CA THR A 321 -19.24 1.32 25.14
C THR A 321 -20.42 0.71 24.39
N HIS A 322 -20.28 0.46 23.09
CA HIS A 322 -21.34 -0.05 22.22
C HIS A 322 -20.99 -1.42 21.63
N GLY A 323 -19.71 -1.77 21.55
CA GLY A 323 -19.22 -2.92 20.78
C GLY A 323 -19.19 -2.63 19.28
N LEU A 324 -18.54 -3.51 18.51
CA LEU A 324 -18.40 -3.41 17.06
C LEU A 324 -19.11 -4.58 16.36
N VAL A 325 -19.34 -4.48 15.06
CA VAL A 325 -19.81 -5.61 14.22
C VAL A 325 -18.72 -6.16 13.28
N ASP A 326 -18.96 -7.36 12.77
CA ASP A 326 -18.23 -7.92 11.63
C ASP A 326 -18.55 -7.15 10.33
N GLU A 327 -17.64 -7.15 9.36
CA GLU A 327 -17.84 -6.59 8.01
C GLU A 327 -19.16 -7.08 7.38
N GLY A 328 -19.50 -8.37 7.58
CA GLY A 328 -20.72 -8.96 7.03
C GLY A 328 -22.03 -8.32 7.51
N CYS A 329 -22.01 -7.54 8.60
CA CYS A 329 -23.16 -6.77 9.08
C CYS A 329 -23.34 -5.42 8.37
N ASN A 330 -22.25 -4.74 8.00
CA ASN A 330 -22.27 -3.49 7.22
C ASN A 330 -20.99 -3.44 6.38
N ASN A 331 -21.09 -3.89 5.13
CA ASN A 331 -19.97 -3.94 4.19
C ASN A 331 -19.48 -2.52 3.85
N TYR A 332 -18.18 -2.37 3.59
CA TYR A 332 -17.61 -1.06 3.33
C TYR A 332 -18.10 -0.40 2.02
N ARG A 333 -18.60 0.83 2.14
CA ARG A 333 -19.18 1.65 1.05
C ARG A 333 -18.41 2.93 0.76
N ALA A 334 -17.48 3.31 1.63
CA ALA A 334 -16.71 4.57 1.54
C ALA A 334 -17.57 5.84 1.55
N THR A 335 -18.70 5.81 2.25
CA THR A 335 -19.69 6.91 2.32
C THR A 335 -20.02 7.28 3.76
N ASN A 336 -20.39 8.53 4.01
CA ASN A 336 -21.09 8.91 5.25
C ASN A 336 -22.54 8.39 5.18
N GLY A 337 -22.86 7.30 5.88
CA GLY A 337 -24.23 6.78 5.98
C GLY A 337 -25.02 7.39 7.13
N VAL A 338 -26.07 6.68 7.56
CA VAL A 338 -26.91 7.03 8.72
C VAL A 338 -26.90 5.88 9.72
N CYS A 339 -26.92 6.20 11.03
CA CYS A 339 -27.04 5.17 12.05
C CYS A 339 -28.49 4.72 12.22
N ASP A 340 -28.84 3.59 11.62
CA ASP A 340 -30.10 2.88 11.84
C ASP A 340 -29.82 1.37 12.08
N PRO A 341 -30.83 0.55 12.45
CA PRO A 341 -30.62 -0.87 12.73
C PRO A 341 -30.04 -1.67 11.56
N PHE A 342 -30.38 -1.33 10.31
CA PHE A 342 -29.86 -2.01 9.12
C PHE A 342 -28.39 -1.62 8.87
N HIS A 343 -28.05 -0.35 9.08
CA HIS A 343 -26.67 0.13 9.01
C HIS A 343 -25.80 -0.28 10.22
N ARG A 344 -26.39 -0.86 11.28
CA ARG A 344 -25.62 -1.60 12.29
C ARG A 344 -25.43 -3.06 11.93
N CYS A 345 -26.49 -3.78 11.58
CA CYS A 345 -26.37 -5.11 10.97
C CYS A 345 -27.54 -5.39 10.03
N GLY A 346 -27.27 -5.52 8.75
CA GLY A 346 -28.27 -5.62 7.70
C GLY A 346 -28.01 -6.76 6.73
N THR A 347 -29.08 -7.34 6.18
CA THR A 347 -28.98 -8.24 5.03
C THR A 347 -30.12 -8.02 4.05
N CYS A 348 -29.96 -8.52 2.82
CA CYS A 348 -30.94 -8.37 1.74
C CYS A 348 -31.22 -9.70 1.06
N TRP A 349 -32.51 -9.99 0.89
CA TRP A 349 -33.00 -10.90 -0.14
C TRP A 349 -33.19 -10.13 -1.46
N PRO A 350 -33.43 -10.79 -2.61
CA PRO A 350 -33.54 -10.11 -3.91
C PRO A 350 -34.56 -8.96 -3.94
N ASP A 351 -35.66 -9.07 -3.19
CA ASP A 351 -36.78 -8.13 -3.23
C ASP A 351 -36.82 -7.15 -2.03
N TYR A 352 -36.07 -7.40 -0.94
CA TYR A 352 -36.10 -6.56 0.26
C TYR A 352 -34.88 -6.70 1.17
N CYS A 353 -34.58 -5.63 1.91
CA CYS A 353 -33.52 -5.56 2.92
C CYS A 353 -34.11 -5.41 4.33
N PHE A 354 -33.47 -5.98 5.36
CA PHE A 354 -33.94 -5.94 6.74
C PHE A 354 -32.77 -6.01 7.75
N ALA A 355 -33.00 -5.45 8.94
CA ALA A 355 -32.03 -5.41 10.01
C ALA A 355 -32.00 -6.73 10.81
N ILE A 356 -30.81 -7.33 10.95
CA ILE A 356 -30.58 -8.47 11.83
C ILE A 356 -30.64 -7.98 13.29
N GLN A 357 -31.33 -8.72 14.15
CA GLN A 357 -31.51 -8.36 15.56
C GLN A 357 -30.57 -9.09 16.52
N ASN A 358 -30.08 -10.28 16.13
CA ASN A 358 -29.15 -11.08 16.92
C ASN A 358 -27.87 -11.33 16.10
N TYR A 359 -26.77 -10.71 16.51
CA TYR A 359 -25.46 -10.74 15.84
C TYR A 359 -24.37 -10.47 16.87
N THR A 360 -23.16 -10.99 16.63
CA THR A 360 -22.02 -10.82 17.52
C THR A 360 -21.63 -9.35 17.66
N ARG A 361 -21.50 -8.87 18.89
CA ARG A 361 -20.85 -7.59 19.20
C ARG A 361 -19.47 -7.84 19.79
N TYR A 362 -18.46 -7.22 19.18
CA TYR A 362 -17.06 -7.34 19.59
C TYR A 362 -16.70 -6.17 20.53
N TYR A 363 -16.36 -6.47 21.79
CA TYR A 363 -16.07 -5.46 22.82
C TYR A 363 -14.58 -5.38 23.15
N VAL A 364 -14.15 -4.30 23.84
CA VAL A 364 -12.76 -4.12 24.29
C VAL A 364 -12.69 -3.76 25.77
N LYS A 365 -11.65 -4.23 26.47
CA LYS A 365 -11.46 -4.04 27.91
C LYS A 365 -10.73 -2.75 28.21
N ASP A 366 -9.46 -2.72 27.84
CA ASP A 366 -8.55 -1.60 28.07
C ASP A 366 -8.20 -0.94 26.74
N TYR A 367 -7.93 0.36 26.76
CA TYR A 367 -7.25 1.08 25.67
C TYR A 367 -6.50 2.29 26.24
N GLY A 368 -5.49 2.76 25.53
CA GLY A 368 -4.69 3.88 25.98
C GLY A 368 -3.54 4.18 25.04
N ARG A 369 -2.74 5.18 25.39
CA ARG A 369 -1.60 5.61 24.57
C ARG A 369 -0.36 4.77 24.83
N VAL A 370 0.43 4.56 23.80
CA VAL A 370 1.80 4.04 23.87
C VAL A 370 2.67 4.85 22.91
N SER A 371 3.93 5.10 23.28
CA SER A 371 4.88 5.87 22.48
C SER A 371 6.31 5.53 22.88
N GLY A 372 7.25 5.75 21.96
CA GLY A 372 8.65 5.38 22.08
C GLY A 372 8.91 3.90 21.78
N ARG A 373 9.96 3.63 21.00
CA ARG A 373 10.36 2.32 20.48
C ARG A 373 10.17 1.13 21.44
N LEU A 374 10.83 1.13 22.60
CA LEU A 374 10.83 -0.02 23.50
C LEU A 374 9.41 -0.34 24.03
N ASN A 375 8.64 0.69 24.35
CA ASN A 375 7.26 0.54 24.84
C ASN A 375 6.35 -0.06 23.76
N MET A 376 6.48 0.45 22.52
CA MET A 376 5.74 -0.05 21.35
C MET A 376 6.12 -1.50 21.04
N MET A 377 7.41 -1.84 21.04
CA MET A 377 7.89 -3.22 20.86
C MET A 377 7.31 -4.16 21.92
N SER A 378 7.35 -3.74 23.19
CA SER A 378 6.83 -4.50 24.33
C SER A 378 5.32 -4.74 24.22
N GLU A 379 4.52 -3.73 23.85
CA GLU A 379 3.08 -3.90 23.58
C GLU A 379 2.83 -4.87 22.42
N ILE A 380 3.50 -4.65 21.28
CA ILE A 380 3.28 -5.41 20.05
C ILE A 380 3.61 -6.88 20.27
N HIS A 381 4.79 -7.23 20.80
CA HIS A 381 5.16 -8.62 21.07
C HIS A 381 4.23 -9.28 22.11
N SER A 382 3.88 -8.57 23.18
CA SER A 382 3.09 -9.16 24.26
C SER A 382 1.61 -9.37 23.92
N ARG A 383 1.02 -8.48 23.09
CA ARG A 383 -0.45 -8.30 23.01
C ARG A 383 -1.01 -8.05 21.61
N GLY A 384 -0.16 -7.94 20.59
CA GLY A 384 -0.58 -7.71 19.21
C GLY A 384 -0.48 -6.26 18.75
N PRO A 385 -0.76 -6.00 17.45
CA PRO A 385 -0.53 -4.70 16.80
C PRO A 385 -1.12 -3.47 17.52
N ILE A 386 -0.62 -2.29 17.18
CA ILE A 386 -1.07 -1.00 17.69
C ILE A 386 -1.40 -0.04 16.54
N ALA A 387 -2.35 0.87 16.74
CA ALA A 387 -2.65 1.90 15.75
C ALA A 387 -1.81 3.15 16.03
N CYS A 388 -1.14 3.69 15.01
CA CYS A 388 -0.23 4.84 15.14
C CYS A 388 -0.59 5.94 14.14
N SER A 389 -0.45 7.19 14.59
CA SER A 389 -0.55 8.38 13.77
C SER A 389 0.80 8.65 13.08
N ILE A 390 0.80 9.01 11.78
CA ILE A 390 2.01 9.40 11.03
C ILE A 390 1.81 10.70 10.24
N GLY A 391 2.90 11.43 10.03
CA GLY A 391 2.99 12.56 9.10
C GLY A 391 3.31 12.09 7.70
N ALA A 392 2.34 11.51 7.00
CA ALA A 392 2.52 11.01 5.64
C ALA A 392 2.89 12.15 4.68
N THR A 393 4.07 12.04 4.06
CA THR A 393 4.64 13.04 3.14
C THR A 393 4.17 12.82 1.70
N PRO A 394 4.26 13.82 0.80
CA PRO A 394 3.95 13.62 -0.62
C PRO A 394 4.81 12.54 -1.28
N LYS A 395 6.06 12.36 -0.83
CA LYS A 395 6.96 11.31 -1.33
C LYS A 395 6.57 9.93 -0.79
N PHE A 396 6.10 9.82 0.45
CA PHE A 396 5.55 8.57 0.96
C PHE A 396 4.30 8.14 0.18
N ASP A 397 3.39 9.09 -0.07
CA ASP A 397 2.17 8.90 -0.86
C ASP A 397 2.45 8.50 -2.32
N LEU A 398 3.31 9.26 -3.02
CA LEU A 398 3.50 9.13 -4.47
C LEU A 398 4.61 8.14 -4.88
N ASN A 399 5.67 7.97 -4.08
CA ASN A 399 6.90 7.29 -4.48
C ASN A 399 7.21 6.01 -3.70
N TYR A 400 6.48 5.65 -2.65
CA TYR A 400 6.77 4.41 -1.92
C TYR A 400 6.30 3.16 -2.67
N THR A 401 7.27 2.33 -3.05
CA THR A 401 7.05 1.03 -3.72
C THR A 401 7.71 -0.14 -2.97
N GLY A 402 8.44 0.13 -1.88
CA GLY A 402 9.11 -0.88 -1.06
C GLY A 402 10.44 -0.39 -0.47
N GLY A 403 11.04 -1.23 0.36
CA GLY A 403 12.26 -0.93 1.12
C GLY A 403 11.98 -0.23 2.46
N ILE A 404 13.04 0.04 3.22
CA ILE A 404 12.94 0.76 4.49
C ILE A 404 12.87 2.26 4.20
N TYR A 405 11.74 2.88 4.53
CA TYR A 405 11.52 4.31 4.33
C TYR A 405 12.32 5.16 5.33
N ALA A 406 12.90 6.25 4.83
CA ALA A 406 13.50 7.31 5.63
C ALA A 406 13.42 8.65 4.89
N GLU A 407 12.94 9.69 5.56
CA GLU A 407 12.89 11.05 5.01
C GLU A 407 13.07 12.09 6.13
N ASN A 408 14.10 12.94 6.02
CA ASN A 408 14.28 14.06 6.94
C ASN A 408 13.28 15.19 6.61
N LEU A 409 12.04 15.01 7.07
CA LEU A 409 10.97 15.98 6.95
C LEU A 409 9.96 15.78 8.09
N GLN A 410 9.95 16.71 9.04
CA GLN A 410 8.88 16.78 10.04
C GLN A 410 7.60 17.32 9.37
N VAL A 411 6.54 16.51 9.39
CA VAL A 411 5.20 16.83 8.87
C VAL A 411 4.19 16.55 10.00
N PRO A 412 3.16 17.38 10.21
CA PRO A 412 2.11 17.09 11.19
C PRO A 412 1.47 15.74 10.92
N MET A 413 1.14 14.99 11.97
CA MET A 413 0.47 13.70 11.80
C MET A 413 -0.88 13.94 11.13
N ASN A 414 -1.12 13.26 10.01
CA ASN A 414 -2.24 13.50 9.08
C ASN A 414 -2.90 12.20 8.58
N HIS A 415 -2.28 11.05 8.87
CA HIS A 415 -2.73 9.71 8.46
C HIS A 415 -2.55 8.72 9.63
N ILE A 416 -3.26 7.61 9.60
CA ILE A 416 -3.26 6.59 10.66
C ILE A 416 -3.04 5.21 10.05
N VAL A 417 -2.16 4.43 10.67
CA VAL A 417 -1.68 3.11 10.22
C VAL A 417 -1.73 2.10 11.37
N SER A 418 -1.49 0.81 11.10
CA SER A 418 -1.32 -0.22 12.14
C SER A 418 0.11 -0.76 12.11
N VAL A 419 0.81 -0.73 13.25
CA VAL A 419 2.19 -1.22 13.41
C VAL A 419 2.14 -2.63 13.98
N THR A 420 2.66 -3.60 13.23
CA THR A 420 2.46 -5.04 13.49
C THR A 420 3.74 -5.79 13.86
N GLY A 421 4.88 -5.11 13.92
CA GLY A 421 6.17 -5.75 14.13
C GLY A 421 7.36 -4.83 13.84
N TRP A 422 8.55 -5.42 13.86
CA TRP A 422 9.83 -4.79 13.53
C TRP A 422 10.84 -5.83 13.04
N GLY A 423 11.91 -5.37 12.40
CA GLY A 423 13.05 -6.21 12.04
C GLY A 423 14.32 -5.41 11.80
N VAL A 424 15.40 -6.09 11.42
CA VAL A 424 16.72 -5.50 11.17
C VAL A 424 17.23 -5.96 9.81
N ASP A 425 17.54 -5.03 8.91
CA ASP A 425 18.31 -5.37 7.71
C ASP A 425 19.75 -5.71 8.10
N HIS A 426 20.03 -7.00 8.26
CA HIS A 426 21.36 -7.52 8.64
C HIS A 426 22.51 -7.10 7.69
N LYS A 427 22.23 -6.53 6.51
CA LYS A 427 23.26 -5.97 5.61
C LYS A 427 23.69 -4.56 5.98
N THR A 428 22.78 -3.75 6.53
CA THR A 428 23.01 -2.34 6.88
C THR A 428 22.96 -2.08 8.39
N ASN A 429 22.51 -3.06 9.16
CA ASN A 429 22.15 -2.96 10.58
C ASN A 429 21.14 -1.83 10.85
N ILE A 430 20.25 -1.56 9.88
CA ILE A 430 19.13 -0.62 10.03
C ILE A 430 17.92 -1.38 10.53
N GLU A 431 17.45 -0.98 11.71
CA GLU A 431 16.19 -1.45 12.28
C GLU A 431 14.99 -0.68 11.68
N TYR A 432 13.88 -1.38 11.48
CA TYR A 432 12.66 -0.86 10.88
C TYR A 432 11.40 -1.38 11.58
N TRP A 433 10.36 -0.55 11.59
CA TRP A 433 8.97 -0.94 11.87
C TRP A 433 8.35 -1.69 10.68
N ILE A 434 7.35 -2.52 10.96
CA ILE A 434 6.56 -3.26 9.97
C ILE A 434 5.12 -2.76 10.07
N ASP A 435 4.65 -2.13 8.98
CA ASP A 435 3.51 -1.22 9.03
C ASP A 435 2.46 -1.56 7.98
N ARG A 436 1.19 -1.54 8.39
CA ARG A 436 0.01 -1.75 7.56
C ARG A 436 -0.59 -0.41 7.16
N ASN A 437 -0.68 -0.19 5.86
CA ASN A 437 -1.43 0.93 5.28
C ASN A 437 -2.81 0.47 4.79
N SER A 438 -3.68 1.43 4.48
CA SER A 438 -5.10 1.25 4.16
C SER A 438 -5.43 1.66 2.72
N TRP A 439 -4.45 1.63 1.82
CA TRP A 439 -4.58 2.08 0.42
C TRP A 439 -4.64 0.92 -0.60
N GLY A 440 -4.80 -0.32 -0.12
CA GLY A 440 -4.91 -1.54 -0.93
C GLY A 440 -3.56 -2.16 -1.33
N GLU A 441 -3.61 -3.42 -1.76
CA GLU A 441 -2.43 -4.20 -2.15
C GLU A 441 -1.57 -3.59 -3.28
N PRO A 442 -2.09 -2.83 -4.25
CA PRO A 442 -1.25 -2.22 -5.30
C PRO A 442 -0.30 -1.11 -4.83
N TRP A 443 -0.34 -0.69 -3.56
CA TRP A 443 0.58 0.30 -2.98
C TRP A 443 1.65 -0.38 -2.12
N GLY A 444 2.88 0.12 -2.17
CA GLY A 444 3.97 -0.37 -1.31
C GLY A 444 4.22 -1.88 -1.39
N GLU A 445 4.50 -2.49 -0.25
CA GLU A 445 4.82 -3.91 -0.09
C GLU A 445 3.53 -4.74 0.10
N LYS A 446 2.62 -4.73 -0.91
CA LYS A 446 1.28 -5.35 -0.85
C LYS A 446 0.32 -4.68 0.15
N GLY A 447 0.31 -3.35 0.19
CA GLY A 447 -0.40 -2.52 1.16
C GLY A 447 0.36 -2.30 2.48
N TRP A 448 1.55 -2.88 2.61
CA TRP A 448 2.43 -2.70 3.76
C TRP A 448 3.57 -1.74 3.44
N PHE A 449 4.25 -1.25 4.47
CA PHE A 449 5.52 -0.57 4.37
C PHE A 449 6.44 -0.94 5.53
N ARG A 450 7.66 -0.42 5.46
CA ARG A 450 8.63 -0.43 6.55
C ARG A 450 9.23 0.95 6.68
N VAL A 451 9.39 1.46 7.90
CA VAL A 451 10.03 2.75 8.18
C VAL A 451 11.11 2.60 9.25
N VAL A 452 12.19 3.38 9.17
CA VAL A 452 13.26 3.36 10.17
C VAL A 452 12.74 3.62 11.60
N THR A 453 13.35 2.97 12.61
CA THR A 453 13.08 3.30 14.02
C THR A 453 13.94 4.48 14.50
N SER A 454 13.65 5.00 15.69
CA SER A 454 14.41 6.05 16.38
C SER A 454 15.92 5.76 16.50
N THR A 455 16.35 4.48 16.46
CA THR A 455 17.77 4.09 16.48
C THR A 455 18.56 4.62 15.28
N PHE A 456 17.91 4.85 14.15
CA PHE A 456 18.54 5.22 12.88
C PHE A 456 19.41 6.48 13.01
N ARG A 457 20.54 6.48 12.29
CA ARG A 457 21.55 7.56 12.32
C ARG A 457 21.96 7.95 13.74
N GLY A 458 22.23 6.95 14.59
CA GLY A 458 22.76 7.14 15.93
C GLY A 458 21.75 7.74 16.92
N GLY A 459 20.51 7.26 16.91
CA GLY A 459 19.45 7.76 17.80
C GLY A 459 18.69 8.99 17.29
N THR A 460 18.85 9.36 16.01
CA THR A 460 18.16 10.51 15.39
C THR A 460 16.98 10.12 14.50
N GLY A 461 16.57 8.84 14.51
CA GLY A 461 15.56 8.28 13.61
C GLY A 461 14.17 8.92 13.69
N ASN A 462 13.84 9.61 14.79
CA ASN A 462 12.62 10.39 14.94
C ASN A 462 12.54 11.64 14.02
N ASP A 463 13.66 12.04 13.40
CA ASP A 463 13.65 13.00 12.28
C ASP A 463 13.37 12.35 10.92
N TYR A 464 13.32 11.01 10.84
CA TYR A 464 13.27 10.25 9.58
C TYR A 464 12.06 9.33 9.43
N ASN A 465 11.32 9.08 10.53
CA ASN A 465 10.30 8.03 10.65
C ASN A 465 8.84 8.53 10.54
N MET A 466 8.63 9.73 9.99
CA MET A 466 7.31 10.38 9.90
C MET A 466 6.59 10.54 11.25
N GLY A 467 7.33 10.54 12.37
CA GLY A 467 6.79 10.68 13.72
C GLY A 467 6.10 9.43 14.28
N ILE A 468 6.24 8.26 13.65
CA ILE A 468 5.47 7.04 13.99
C ILE A 468 5.58 6.59 15.46
N GLU A 469 6.67 6.93 16.15
CA GLU A 469 6.88 6.59 17.56
C GLU A 469 6.26 7.58 18.56
N SER A 470 5.62 8.66 18.09
CA SER A 470 5.15 9.77 18.96
C SER A 470 3.72 9.60 19.48
N GLU A 471 2.83 8.97 18.72
CA GLU A 471 1.41 8.87 19.02
C GLU A 471 0.82 7.55 18.50
N CYS A 472 0.82 6.54 19.35
CA CYS A 472 0.15 5.27 19.12
C CYS A 472 -0.85 4.93 20.24
N TYR A 473 -1.73 3.97 19.96
CA TYR A 473 -2.75 3.50 20.88
C TYR A 473 -2.86 1.97 20.86
N PHE A 474 -2.92 1.38 22.05
CA PHE A 474 -3.24 -0.04 22.26
C PHE A 474 -4.73 -0.23 22.58
N VAL A 475 -5.22 -1.47 22.41
CA VAL A 475 -6.61 -1.84 22.74
C VAL A 475 -6.75 -3.35 23.00
N ASP A 476 -7.12 -3.75 24.22
CA ASP A 476 -7.21 -5.17 24.56
C ASP A 476 -8.61 -5.75 24.27
N PRO A 477 -8.73 -6.77 23.38
CA PRO A 477 -10.02 -7.33 22.99
C PRO A 477 -10.71 -8.05 24.16
N ASP A 478 -12.04 -7.98 24.20
CA ASP A 478 -12.84 -8.88 25.02
C ASP A 478 -13.30 -10.09 24.20
N ILE A 479 -12.79 -11.26 24.56
CA ILE A 479 -13.18 -12.54 23.96
C ILE A 479 -14.24 -13.30 24.77
N SER A 480 -14.68 -12.78 25.93
CA SER A 480 -15.55 -13.51 26.86
C SER A 480 -16.96 -13.82 26.34
N ASN A 481 -17.36 -13.21 25.22
CA ASN A 481 -18.60 -13.50 24.50
C ASN A 481 -18.37 -14.07 23.08
N LEU A 482 -17.15 -14.54 22.78
CA LEU A 482 -16.71 -15.01 21.44
C LEU A 482 -16.21 -16.46 21.43
N ASP A 483 -16.39 -17.19 22.55
CA ASP A 483 -15.91 -18.55 22.80
C ASP A 483 -17.00 -19.62 22.64
#